data_AF-A0A4R6BX11-F1
#
_entry.id   AF-A0A4R6BX11-F1
#
_cell.length_a   1.000
_cell.length_b   1.000
_cell.length_c   1.000
_cell.angle_alpha   90.00
_cell.angle_beta   90.00
_cell.angle_gamma   90.00
#
_symmetry.space_group_name_H-M   'P 1'
#
loop_
_entity.id
_entity.type
_entity.pdbx_description
1 polymer ?
#
loop_
_entity_poly.entity_id
_entity_poly.type
_entity_poly.pdbx_seq_one_letter_code
_entity_poly.pdbx_strand_id
1 'polypeptide(L)'
;MQRGDIILDILEVIKNGESNTVEFKSWIKTPHFKEMIDLLVKEAVGFANTKGGRIFAGVEDNGEITGCNSFDTQNIIESIYDKTIPKLFTEIEIVQIQDKTILQITVEKSPNKISTSKGISYKRLGKNTKPDYPVEYSSNRIDGFKGDYSSKVIEPSIKKM
;
A
#
# COMPACT_ATOMS: atom_id res chain seq x y z
N MET A 1 -17.79 -2.07 22.12
CA MET A 1 -18.84 -1.67 21.15
C MET A 1 -19.72 -2.87 20.87
N GLN A 2 -21.04 -2.69 20.73
CA GLN A 2 -21.92 -3.78 20.31
C GLN A 2 -21.74 -3.99 18.79
N ARG A 3 -22.04 -5.20 18.29
CA ARG A 3 -21.91 -5.56 16.87
C ARG A 3 -22.75 -4.68 15.92
N GLY A 4 -23.78 -4.01 16.43
CA GLY A 4 -24.57 -3.04 15.66
C GLY A 4 -23.80 -1.74 15.39
N ASP A 5 -23.03 -1.26 16.36
CA ASP A 5 -22.32 0.03 16.26
C ASP A 5 -21.23 -0.01 15.18
N ILE A 6 -20.53 -1.14 15.06
CA ILE A 6 -19.46 -1.31 14.06
C ILE A 6 -20.00 -1.35 12.63
N ILE A 7 -21.16 -1.95 12.41
CA ILE A 7 -21.78 -1.99 11.08
C ILE A 7 -22.23 -0.59 10.66
N LEU A 8 -22.78 0.19 11.60
CA LEU A 8 -23.18 1.57 11.34
C LEU A 8 -21.99 2.46 10.99
N ASP A 9 -20.86 2.34 11.71
CA ASP A 9 -19.62 3.05 11.38
C ASP A 9 -19.15 2.73 9.96
N ILE A 10 -19.10 1.45 9.60
CA ILE A 10 -18.63 1.02 8.27
C ILE A 10 -19.55 1.53 7.16
N LEU A 11 -20.87 1.47 7.36
CA LEU A 11 -21.83 2.00 6.39
C LEU A 11 -21.68 3.53 6.21
N GLU A 12 -21.41 4.26 7.29
CA GLU A 12 -21.13 5.69 7.21
C GLU A 12 -19.82 5.97 6.45
N VAL A 13 -18.76 5.19 6.71
CA VAL A 13 -17.50 5.28 5.97
C VAL A 13 -17.69 5.00 4.49
N ILE A 14 -18.43 3.94 4.13
CA ILE A 14 -18.74 3.59 2.74
C ILE A 14 -19.50 4.72 2.06
N LYS A 15 -20.49 5.30 2.74
CA LYS A 15 -21.28 6.43 2.23
C LYS A 15 -20.43 7.69 2.00
N ASN A 16 -19.46 7.95 2.86
CA ASN A 16 -18.55 9.10 2.75
C ASN A 16 -17.48 8.90 1.66
N GLY A 17 -17.26 7.66 1.22
CA GLY A 17 -16.39 7.32 0.10
C GLY A 17 -14.91 7.27 0.44
N GLU A 18 -14.10 7.08 -0.62
CA GLU A 18 -12.64 7.02 -0.49
C GLU A 18 -12.03 8.35 -0.05
N SER A 19 -10.96 8.26 0.73
CA SER A 19 -10.30 9.43 1.31
C SER A 19 -8.79 9.20 1.45
N ASN A 20 -8.11 10.11 2.14
CA ASN A 20 -6.70 9.92 2.50
C ASN A 20 -6.47 8.83 3.56
N THR A 21 -7.52 8.23 4.11
CA THR A 21 -7.46 7.15 5.12
C THR A 21 -8.41 5.99 4.81
N VAL A 22 -9.13 6.04 3.68
CA VAL A 22 -10.10 5.03 3.27
C VAL A 22 -9.87 4.69 1.81
N GLU A 23 -9.78 3.41 1.49
CA GLU A 23 -9.65 2.88 0.13
C GLU A 23 -10.67 1.76 -0.10
N PHE A 24 -11.29 1.73 -1.28
CA PHE A 24 -12.16 0.63 -1.69
C PHE A 24 -11.46 -0.24 -2.74
N LYS A 25 -11.74 -1.54 -2.67
CA LYS A 25 -11.25 -2.53 -3.64
C LYS A 25 -12.37 -3.47 -4.04
N SER A 26 -12.68 -3.46 -5.34
CA SER A 26 -13.54 -4.47 -5.93
C SER A 26 -12.87 -5.84 -5.85
N TRP A 27 -13.51 -6.78 -5.15
CA TRP A 27 -13.04 -8.17 -5.12
C TRP A 27 -13.39 -8.89 -6.42
N ILE A 28 -14.61 -8.67 -6.92
CA ILE A 28 -15.16 -9.38 -8.08
C ILE A 28 -14.51 -8.96 -9.41
N LYS A 29 -14.03 -7.71 -9.53
CA LYS A 29 -13.33 -7.22 -10.74
C LYS A 29 -11.84 -7.59 -10.76
N THR A 30 -11.32 -8.16 -9.67
CA THR A 30 -9.93 -8.60 -9.56
C THR A 30 -9.89 -10.09 -9.19
N PRO A 31 -10.29 -10.98 -10.12
CA PRO A 31 -10.45 -12.41 -9.84
C PRO A 31 -9.12 -13.12 -9.55
N HIS A 32 -8.00 -12.54 -9.96
CA HIS A 32 -6.68 -13.11 -9.70
C HIS A 32 -6.17 -12.69 -8.33
N PHE A 33 -6.09 -13.64 -7.40
CA PHE A 33 -5.64 -13.41 -6.03
C PHE A 33 -4.30 -12.65 -5.95
N LYS A 34 -3.33 -13.01 -6.81
CA LYS A 34 -2.02 -12.33 -6.86
C LYS A 34 -2.14 -10.83 -7.18
N GLU A 35 -3.04 -10.47 -8.09
CA GLU A 35 -3.29 -9.07 -8.46
C GLU A 35 -3.96 -8.31 -7.30
N MET A 36 -4.96 -8.93 -6.66
CA MET A 36 -5.58 -8.38 -5.44
C MET A 36 -4.53 -8.11 -4.36
N ILE A 37 -3.64 -9.07 -4.08
CA ILE A 37 -2.55 -8.89 -3.12
C ILE A 37 -1.62 -7.74 -3.52
N ASP A 38 -1.23 -7.61 -4.80
CA ASP A 38 -0.36 -6.52 -5.24
C ASP A 38 -1.05 -5.15 -5.07
N LEU A 39 -2.37 -5.07 -5.28
CA LEU A 39 -3.17 -3.87 -4.98
C LEU A 39 -3.22 -3.58 -3.47
N LEU A 40 -3.51 -4.57 -2.64
CA LEU A 40 -3.57 -4.40 -1.18
C LEU A 40 -2.22 -3.96 -0.61
N VAL A 41 -1.12 -4.55 -1.07
CA VAL A 41 0.24 -4.17 -0.67
C VAL A 41 0.54 -2.72 -1.05
N LYS A 42 0.22 -2.32 -2.28
CA LYS A 42 0.41 -0.94 -2.74
C LYS A 42 -0.29 0.05 -1.80
N GLU A 43 -1.56 -0.21 -1.48
CA GLU A 43 -2.37 0.68 -0.65
C GLU A 43 -1.91 0.65 0.81
N ALA A 44 -1.57 -0.52 1.35
CA ALA A 44 -1.03 -0.65 2.71
C ALA A 44 0.29 0.12 2.88
N VAL A 45 1.21 0.03 1.93
CA VAL A 45 2.45 0.83 1.95
C VAL A 45 2.13 2.33 1.86
N GLY A 46 1.18 2.72 1.02
CA GLY A 46 0.74 4.11 0.89
C GLY A 46 0.18 4.69 2.20
N PHE A 47 -0.65 3.93 2.90
CA PHE A 47 -1.22 4.29 4.19
C PHE A 47 -0.19 4.31 5.30
N ALA A 48 0.63 3.26 5.44
CA ALA A 48 1.67 3.17 6.46
C ALA A 48 2.65 4.34 6.38
N ASN A 49 2.97 4.80 5.17
CA ASN A 49 3.85 5.95 4.93
C ASN A 49 3.20 7.33 5.13
N THR A 50 1.92 7.38 5.50
CA THR A 50 1.17 8.64 5.64
C THR A 50 0.46 8.74 6.97
N LYS A 51 -0.85 8.45 7.02
CA LYS A 51 -1.70 8.61 8.19
C LYS A 51 -2.20 7.29 8.76
N GLY A 52 -1.80 6.16 8.18
CA GLY A 52 -2.54 4.91 8.33
C GLY A 52 -3.88 4.98 7.57
N GLY A 53 -4.72 3.97 7.73
CA GLY A 53 -6.02 3.91 7.10
C GLY A 53 -6.67 2.54 7.12
N ARG A 54 -7.79 2.44 6.42
CA ARG A 54 -8.58 1.23 6.25
C ARG A 54 -8.77 0.95 4.75
N ILE A 55 -8.54 -0.29 4.35
CA ILE A 55 -8.88 -0.79 3.02
C ILE A 55 -10.10 -1.69 3.15
N PHE A 56 -11.15 -1.42 2.39
CA PHE A 56 -12.36 -2.23 2.35
C PHE A 56 -12.40 -3.04 1.05
N ALA A 57 -12.07 -4.32 1.14
CA ALA A 57 -12.20 -5.24 0.01
C ALA A 57 -13.64 -5.78 -0.07
N GLY A 58 -14.18 -5.87 -1.29
CA GLY A 58 -15.59 -6.18 -1.52
C GLY A 58 -16.50 -4.95 -1.58
N VAL A 59 -15.91 -3.76 -1.71
CA VAL A 59 -16.61 -2.49 -1.94
C VAL A 59 -16.09 -1.89 -3.23
N GLU A 60 -17.00 -1.48 -4.10
CA GLU A 60 -16.69 -0.83 -5.37
C GLU A 60 -16.41 0.67 -5.17
N ASP A 61 -15.74 1.31 -6.14
CA ASP A 61 -15.37 2.73 -6.07
C ASP A 61 -16.57 3.69 -5.89
N ASN A 62 -17.78 3.25 -6.28
CA ASN A 62 -19.04 3.99 -6.11
C ASN A 62 -19.71 3.74 -4.74
N GLY A 63 -19.10 2.95 -3.87
CA GLY A 63 -19.64 2.55 -2.56
C GLY A 63 -20.59 1.34 -2.61
N GLU A 64 -20.81 0.72 -3.77
CA GLU A 64 -21.59 -0.51 -3.87
C GLU A 64 -20.87 -1.66 -3.16
N ILE A 65 -21.56 -2.35 -2.26
CA ILE A 65 -21.03 -3.54 -1.58
C ILE A 65 -21.26 -4.74 -2.50
N THR A 66 -20.21 -5.34 -3.03
CA THR A 66 -20.26 -6.55 -3.87
C THR A 66 -19.80 -7.80 -3.13
N GLY A 67 -19.00 -7.62 -2.09
CA GLY A 67 -18.51 -8.66 -1.20
C GLY A 67 -17.30 -9.43 -1.73
N CYS A 68 -16.68 -10.19 -0.83
CA CYS A 68 -15.56 -11.09 -1.07
C CYS A 68 -16.05 -12.54 -1.04
N ASN A 69 -15.46 -13.38 -1.90
CA ASN A 69 -15.65 -14.82 -1.91
C ASN A 69 -14.29 -15.53 -1.93
N SER A 70 -14.25 -16.79 -1.49
CA SER A 70 -13.06 -17.64 -1.57
C SER A 70 -11.76 -16.97 -1.09
N PHE A 71 -11.84 -16.22 0.01
CA PHE A 71 -10.71 -15.51 0.60
C PHE A 71 -10.06 -16.33 1.72
N ASP A 72 -8.77 -16.09 1.93
CA ASP A 72 -8.03 -16.57 3.09
C ASP A 72 -7.36 -15.37 3.75
N THR A 73 -7.87 -14.98 4.92
CA THR A 73 -7.37 -13.80 5.65
C THR A 73 -5.93 -13.98 6.11
N GLN A 74 -5.54 -15.21 6.49
CA GLN A 74 -4.17 -15.48 6.94
C GLN A 74 -3.20 -15.28 5.77
N ASN A 75 -3.53 -15.84 4.61
CA ASN A 75 -2.72 -15.68 3.40
C ASN A 75 -2.61 -14.21 2.97
N ILE A 76 -3.67 -13.40 3.10
CA ILE A 76 -3.61 -11.96 2.81
C ILE A 76 -2.65 -11.24 3.77
N ILE A 77 -2.76 -11.49 5.08
CA ILE A 77 -1.89 -10.86 6.10
C ILE A 77 -0.42 -11.26 5.87
N GLU A 78 -0.15 -12.55 5.68
CA GLU A 78 1.20 -13.06 5.41
C GLU A 78 1.76 -12.50 4.10
N SER A 79 0.93 -12.41 3.05
CA SER A 79 1.33 -11.81 1.77
C SER A 79 1.71 -10.34 1.90
N ILE A 80 0.96 -9.54 2.69
CA ILE A 80 1.30 -8.14 2.95
C ILE A 80 2.61 -8.05 3.74
N TYR A 81 2.75 -8.85 4.79
CA TYR A 81 3.96 -8.94 5.60
C TYR A 81 5.19 -9.30 4.74
N ASP A 82 5.08 -10.31 3.88
CA ASP A 82 6.20 -10.77 3.06
C ASP A 82 6.59 -9.82 1.95
N LYS A 83 5.62 -9.09 1.41
CA LYS A 83 5.83 -8.14 0.32
C LYS A 83 6.18 -6.73 0.79
N THR A 84 6.46 -6.51 2.08
CA THR A 84 6.82 -5.19 2.63
C THR A 84 8.14 -5.22 3.39
N ILE A 85 8.89 -4.11 3.29
CA ILE A 85 10.18 -3.88 3.95
C ILE A 85 10.25 -2.41 4.44
N PRO A 86 10.46 -2.14 5.73
CA PRO A 86 10.30 -3.07 6.87
C PRO A 86 8.96 -3.81 6.84
N LYS A 87 8.89 -4.92 7.58
CA LYS A 87 7.70 -5.76 7.61
C LYS A 87 6.51 -4.98 8.16
N LEU A 88 5.42 -4.98 7.40
CA LEU A 88 4.18 -4.32 7.78
C LEU A 88 3.21 -5.35 8.36
N PHE A 89 2.74 -5.09 9.58
CA PHE A 89 1.66 -5.84 10.21
C PHE A 89 0.34 -5.14 9.95
N THR A 90 -0.70 -5.92 9.66
CA THR A 90 -2.05 -5.43 9.38
C THR A 90 -3.07 -6.32 10.08
N GLU A 91 -4.22 -5.74 10.44
CA GLU A 91 -5.33 -6.48 11.03
C GLU A 91 -6.47 -6.59 10.02
N ILE A 92 -7.12 -7.77 9.95
CA ILE A 92 -8.28 -7.98 9.08
C ILE A 92 -9.49 -8.32 9.94
N GLU A 93 -10.54 -7.51 9.81
CA GLU A 93 -11.85 -7.79 10.36
C GLU A 93 -12.80 -8.24 9.24
N ILE A 94 -13.50 -9.36 9.47
CA ILE A 94 -14.52 -9.88 8.55
C ILE A 94 -15.87 -9.31 8.97
N VAL A 95 -16.50 -8.56 8.07
CA VAL A 95 -17.75 -7.85 8.35
C VAL A 95 -18.83 -8.36 7.39
N GLN A 96 -20.00 -8.72 7.94
CA GLN A 96 -21.16 -9.16 7.17
C GLN A 96 -22.17 -8.01 7.07
N ILE A 97 -22.46 -7.58 5.85
CA ILE A 97 -23.44 -6.53 5.55
C ILE A 97 -24.33 -7.02 4.40
N GLN A 98 -25.64 -7.10 4.63
CA GLN A 98 -26.62 -7.50 3.59
C GLN A 98 -26.24 -8.83 2.90
N ASP A 99 -25.88 -9.84 3.70
CA ASP A 99 -25.42 -11.17 3.24
C ASP A 99 -24.13 -11.18 2.39
N LYS A 100 -23.43 -10.04 2.34
CA LYS A 100 -22.14 -9.89 1.67
C LYS A 100 -21.03 -9.73 2.70
N THR A 101 -19.91 -10.40 2.43
CA THR A 101 -18.73 -10.33 3.28
C THR A 101 -17.78 -9.23 2.81
N ILE A 102 -17.39 -8.33 3.69
CA ILE A 102 -16.37 -7.30 3.46
C ILE A 102 -15.15 -7.64 4.32
N LEU A 103 -13.96 -7.42 3.78
CA LEU A 103 -12.72 -7.47 4.56
C LEU A 103 -12.28 -6.03 4.85
N GLN A 104 -12.29 -5.64 6.12
CA GLN A 104 -11.69 -4.38 6.55
C GLN A 104 -10.25 -4.67 6.98
N ILE A 105 -9.29 -4.15 6.21
CA ILE A 105 -7.87 -4.25 6.51
C ILE A 105 -7.42 -2.94 7.13
N THR A 106 -7.02 -2.97 8.39
CA THR A 106 -6.51 -1.82 9.13
C THR A 106 -4.99 -1.75 9.01
N VAL A 107 -4.49 -0.56 8.65
CA VAL A 107 -3.07 -0.27 8.48
C VAL A 107 -2.69 0.92 9.34
N GLU A 108 -1.81 0.68 10.30
CA GLU A 108 -1.29 1.74 11.16
C GLU A 108 -0.24 2.58 10.45
N LYS A 109 -0.11 3.84 10.87
CA LYS A 109 1.00 4.69 10.43
C LYS A 109 2.32 4.10 10.94
N SER A 110 3.25 3.84 10.03
CA SER A 110 4.60 3.41 10.40
C SER A 110 5.46 4.60 10.83
N PRO A 111 6.30 4.45 11.87
CA PRO A 111 7.30 5.47 12.23
C PRO A 111 8.43 5.57 11.20
N ASN A 112 8.67 4.50 10.45
CA ASN A 112 9.71 4.40 9.42
C ASN A 112 9.09 4.30 8.03
N LYS A 113 9.86 4.69 7.00
CA LYS A 113 9.45 4.52 5.61
C LYS A 113 9.35 3.02 5.27
N ILE A 114 8.18 2.59 4.79
CA ILE A 114 7.91 1.25 4.27
C ILE A 114 8.01 1.28 2.74
N SER A 115 8.58 0.23 2.17
CA SER A 115 8.56 -0.07 0.73
C SER A 115 8.00 -1.46 0.49
N THR A 116 7.66 -1.75 -0.75
CA THR A 116 7.45 -3.13 -1.17
C THR A 116 8.77 -3.91 -1.16
N SER A 117 8.72 -5.24 -1.14
CA SER A 117 9.90 -6.10 -1.29
C SER A 117 10.64 -5.92 -2.62
N LYS A 118 9.99 -5.30 -3.61
CA LYS A 118 10.58 -4.90 -4.90
C LYS A 118 11.26 -3.52 -4.85
N GLY A 119 11.35 -2.89 -3.68
CA GLY A 119 11.99 -1.58 -3.49
C GLY A 119 11.14 -0.38 -3.88
N ILE A 120 9.86 -0.57 -4.24
CA ILE A 120 8.97 0.55 -4.58
C ILE A 120 8.34 1.09 -3.30
N SER A 121 8.60 2.36 -3.00
CA SER A 121 7.89 3.13 -1.98
C SER A 121 6.63 3.75 -2.56
N TYR A 122 5.57 3.80 -1.76
CA TYR A 122 4.32 4.48 -2.10
C TYR A 122 3.96 5.51 -1.04
N LYS A 123 3.18 6.52 -1.43
CA LYS A 123 2.63 7.53 -0.53
C LYS A 123 1.21 7.89 -0.95
N ARG A 124 0.32 8.03 0.03
CA ARG A 124 -1.03 8.52 -0.18
C ARG A 124 -1.02 10.01 -0.53
N LEU A 125 -1.71 10.39 -1.60
CA LEU A 125 -1.91 11.75 -2.09
C LEU A 125 -3.41 11.96 -2.37
N GLY A 126 -4.10 12.59 -1.43
CA GLY A 126 -5.57 12.64 -1.46
C GLY A 126 -6.14 11.22 -1.36
N LYS A 127 -7.04 10.85 -2.28
CA LYS A 127 -7.61 9.50 -2.37
C LYS A 127 -6.78 8.49 -3.15
N ASN A 128 -5.63 8.90 -3.71
CA ASN A 128 -4.83 8.03 -4.57
C ASN A 128 -3.50 7.68 -3.92
N THR A 129 -3.01 6.47 -4.14
CA THR A 129 -1.64 6.10 -3.80
C THR A 129 -0.72 6.20 -5.02
N LYS A 130 0.38 6.95 -4.87
CA LYS A 130 1.38 7.19 -5.93
C LYS A 130 2.76 6.67 -5.51
N PRO A 131 3.60 6.26 -6.47
CA PRO A 131 5.01 5.99 -6.18
C PRO A 131 5.66 7.21 -5.53
N ASP A 132 6.45 6.96 -4.49
CA ASP A 132 7.19 7.98 -3.75
C ASP A 132 8.68 7.70 -3.93
N TYR A 133 9.26 8.30 -4.96
CA TYR A 133 10.67 8.15 -5.28
C TYR A 133 11.50 9.13 -4.44
N PRO A 134 12.68 8.70 -3.93
CA PRO A 134 13.62 9.60 -3.27
C PRO A 134 13.92 10.81 -4.15
N VAL A 135 13.90 12.00 -3.56
CA VAL A 135 14.15 13.27 -4.25
C VAL A 135 15.52 13.28 -4.96
N GLU A 136 16.47 12.47 -4.46
CA GLU A 136 17.83 12.31 -5.01
C GLU A 136 17.86 11.87 -6.49
N TYR A 137 16.81 11.22 -7.02
CA TYR A 137 16.74 10.91 -8.46
C TYR A 137 16.47 12.12 -9.35
N SER A 138 15.91 13.20 -8.79
CA SER A 138 15.60 14.44 -9.52
C SER A 138 16.70 15.50 -9.41
N SER A 139 17.65 15.32 -8.50
CA SER A 139 18.80 16.20 -8.34
C SER A 139 20.08 15.49 -8.76
N ASN A 140 20.47 15.64 -10.03
CA ASN A 140 21.89 15.62 -10.43
C ASN A 140 22.66 16.83 -9.82
N ARG A 141 22.28 17.27 -8.63
CA ARG A 141 22.94 18.33 -7.88
C ARG A 141 23.45 17.69 -6.61
N ILE A 142 24.64 17.10 -6.74
CA ILE A 142 25.48 16.88 -5.58
C ILE A 142 25.90 18.27 -5.13
N ASP A 143 25.33 18.77 -4.04
CA ASP A 143 25.76 20.05 -3.47
C ASP A 143 27.20 19.87 -2.99
N GLY A 144 28.14 20.57 -3.66
CA GLY A 144 29.57 20.54 -3.36
C GLY A 144 30.44 19.57 -4.18
N PHE A 145 29.90 18.79 -5.13
CA PHE A 145 30.71 17.82 -5.88
C PHE A 145 30.61 18.03 -7.40
N LYS A 146 31.67 18.60 -7.98
CA LYS A 146 31.78 18.94 -9.40
C LYS A 146 32.64 17.89 -10.11
N GLY A 147 32.14 16.66 -10.25
CA GLY A 147 32.88 15.61 -10.94
C GLY A 147 32.07 14.35 -11.20
N ASP A 148 31.89 14.03 -12.48
CA ASP A 148 31.31 12.77 -12.94
C ASP A 148 32.42 11.70 -13.05
N TYR A 149 32.36 10.68 -12.20
CA TYR A 149 33.30 9.55 -12.23
C TYR A 149 32.96 8.52 -13.31
N SER A 150 31.76 8.57 -13.89
CA SER A 150 31.39 7.67 -14.99
C SER A 150 32.12 7.97 -16.30
N SER A 151 32.77 9.15 -16.37
CA SER A 151 33.54 9.61 -17.53
C SER A 151 35.06 9.59 -17.31
N LYS A 152 35.57 9.11 -16.17
CA LYS A 152 37.02 8.99 -15.97
C LYS A 152 37.53 7.68 -16.56
N VAL A 153 38.10 7.77 -17.77
CA VAL A 153 39.01 6.75 -18.28
C VAL A 153 40.15 6.62 -17.28
N ILE A 154 40.27 5.45 -16.66
CA ILE A 154 41.43 5.10 -15.84
C ILE A 154 42.57 4.88 -16.84
N GLU A 155 43.51 5.81 -16.94
CA GLU A 155 44.72 5.54 -17.70
C GLU A 155 45.46 4.36 -17.04
N PRO A 156 45.89 3.36 -17.81
CA PRO A 156 46.63 2.23 -17.25
C PRO A 156 47.91 2.77 -16.62
N SER A 157 48.19 2.33 -15.40
CA SER A 157 49.43 2.66 -14.70
C SER A 157 50.62 2.21 -15.55
N ILE A 158 51.37 3.17 -16.10
CA ILE A 158 52.66 2.87 -16.72
C ILE A 158 53.57 2.39 -15.61
N LYS A 159 53.78 1.07 -15.56
CA LYS A 159 54.81 0.46 -14.72
C LYS A 159 56.15 1.00 -15.20
N LYS A 160 56.75 1.94 -14.48
CA LYS A 160 58.12 2.36 -14.74
C LYS A 160 59.07 1.27 -14.23
N MET A 161 59.70 0.63 -15.20
CA MET A 161 60.80 -0.35 -15.18
C MET A 161 60.47 -1.72 -14.62
#